data_AF-A0A9P5P935-F1
#
_entry.id   AF-A0A9P5P935-F1
#
_cell.length_a   1.000
_cell.length_b   1.000
_cell.length_c   1.000
_cell.angle_alpha   90.00
_cell.angle_beta   90.00
_cell.angle_gamma   90.00
#
_symmetry.space_group_name_H-M   'P 1'
#
loop_
_entity.id
_entity.type
_entity.pdbx_description
1 polymer ?
#
loop_
_entity_poly.entity_id
_entity_poly.type
_entity_poly.pdbx_seq_one_letter_code
_entity_poly.pdbx_strand_id
1 'polypeptide(L)'
;MKFAYPAGNSIDDLTPQQITLKIARHCPCTACGNCKGLHPSLGVHVVLDNNSTEEKSILNDLGQYGSDDEDETLPYLDICACGHGVSEHGANEIVIGSEEYRRRERYAIRIDENLQDVDKLLDFAYSDPDIESLRRRMTDAPLSIITPSHLAASPGKCL
;
A
#
# COMPACT_ATOMS: atom_id res chain seq x y z
N MET A 1 -0.66 -17.46 -13.12
CA MET A 1 -0.70 -17.57 -11.64
C MET A 1 -1.64 -16.50 -11.13
N LYS A 2 -2.42 -16.76 -10.06
CA LYS A 2 -3.38 -15.80 -9.49
C LYS A 2 -2.94 -15.35 -8.10
N PHE A 3 -3.12 -14.07 -7.79
CA PHE A 3 -2.87 -13.48 -6.47
C PHE A 3 -4.01 -12.55 -6.07
N ALA A 4 -4.18 -12.37 -4.77
CA ALA A 4 -5.11 -11.41 -4.20
C ALA A 4 -4.49 -10.01 -4.07
N TYR A 5 -5.34 -8.99 -4.17
CA TYR A 5 -5.06 -7.61 -3.77
C TYR A 5 -6.14 -7.13 -2.79
N PRO A 6 -5.80 -6.35 -1.75
CA PRO A 6 -6.77 -6.06 -0.71
C PRO A 6 -7.81 -5.03 -1.16
N ALA A 7 -9.09 -5.40 -1.11
CA ALA A 7 -10.23 -4.56 -1.43
C ALA A 7 -10.60 -3.57 -0.31
N GLY A 8 -10.19 -3.87 0.93
CA GLY A 8 -10.45 -3.02 2.08
C GLY A 8 -9.74 -1.66 2.00
N ASN A 9 -10.44 -0.61 2.41
CA ASN A 9 -9.92 0.77 2.48
C ASN A 9 -9.95 1.34 3.91
N SER A 10 -10.38 0.56 4.90
CA SER A 10 -10.24 0.95 6.31
C SER A 10 -9.00 0.31 6.90
N ILE A 11 -8.26 1.06 7.72
CA ILE A 11 -7.10 0.53 8.46
C ILE A 11 -7.52 -0.64 9.36
N ASP A 12 -8.70 -0.54 9.99
CA ASP A 12 -9.20 -1.54 10.94
C ASP A 12 -9.56 -2.88 10.27
N ASP A 13 -9.81 -2.87 8.97
CA ASP A 13 -10.18 -4.05 8.17
C ASP A 13 -8.96 -4.72 7.50
N LEU A 14 -7.77 -4.12 7.63
CA LEU A 14 -6.57 -4.55 6.94
C LEU A 14 -5.57 -5.19 7.90
N THR A 15 -5.07 -6.35 7.51
CA THR A 15 -3.92 -6.99 8.14
C THR A 15 -2.63 -6.22 7.83
N PRO A 16 -1.58 -6.38 8.65
CA PRO A 16 -0.27 -5.75 8.39
C PRO A 16 0.31 -6.08 7.00
N GLN A 17 0.09 -7.31 6.51
CA GLN A 17 0.56 -7.72 5.18
C GLN A 17 -0.18 -6.98 4.06
N GLN A 18 -1.50 -6.79 4.19
CA GLN A 18 -2.29 -6.04 3.22
C GLN A 18 -1.89 -4.56 3.20
N ILE A 19 -1.65 -3.94 4.36
CA ILE A 19 -1.14 -2.57 4.46
C ILE A 19 0.23 -2.46 3.79
N THR A 20 1.14 -3.39 4.08
CA THR A 20 2.47 -3.46 3.48
C THR A 20 2.40 -3.52 1.95
N LEU A 21 1.50 -4.35 1.40
CA LEU A 21 1.28 -4.46 -0.04
C LEU A 21 0.74 -3.15 -0.64
N LYS A 22 -0.26 -2.52 -0.02
CA LYS A 22 -0.78 -1.21 -0.47
C LYS A 22 0.31 -0.14 -0.50
N ILE A 23 1.16 -0.09 0.54
CA ILE A 23 2.31 0.82 0.57
C ILE A 23 3.27 0.51 -0.59
N ALA A 24 3.66 -0.76 -0.72
CA ALA A 24 4.62 -1.21 -1.72
C ALA A 24 4.18 -0.88 -3.15
N ARG A 25 2.88 -0.97 -3.45
CA ARG A 25 2.31 -0.62 -4.75
C ARG A 25 2.62 0.81 -5.19
N HIS A 26 2.75 1.73 -4.25
CA HIS A 26 2.83 3.17 -4.55
C HIS A 26 4.21 3.77 -4.28
N CYS A 27 5.17 2.97 -3.85
CA CYS A 27 6.51 3.40 -3.53
C CYS A 27 7.54 2.83 -4.52
N PRO A 28 8.48 3.67 -5.01
CA PRO A 28 9.50 3.21 -5.93
C PRO A 28 10.43 2.19 -5.28
N CYS A 29 10.95 1.28 -6.09
CA CYS A 29 11.89 0.28 -5.63
C CYS A 29 13.26 0.93 -5.36
N THR A 30 13.74 0.77 -4.13
CA THR A 30 15.05 1.26 -3.69
C THR A 30 16.22 0.47 -4.27
N ALA A 31 15.99 -0.75 -4.77
CA ALA A 31 17.05 -1.63 -5.28
C ALA A 31 17.33 -1.48 -6.79
N CYS A 32 16.29 -1.31 -7.63
CA CYS A 32 16.45 -1.26 -9.09
C CYS A 32 16.28 0.14 -9.72
N GLY A 33 15.81 1.14 -8.97
CA GLY A 33 15.76 2.55 -9.38
C GLY A 33 14.74 2.91 -10.48
N ASN A 34 14.26 1.96 -11.28
CA ASN A 34 13.36 2.22 -12.41
C ASN A 34 11.91 1.76 -12.17
N CYS A 35 11.69 0.97 -11.12
CA CYS A 35 10.36 0.51 -10.73
C CYS A 35 9.68 1.57 -9.85
N LYS A 36 8.48 2.00 -10.26
CA LYS A 36 7.72 3.08 -9.59
C LYS A 36 6.82 2.59 -8.45
N GLY A 37 6.69 1.27 -8.28
CA GLY A 37 5.71 0.65 -7.41
C GLY A 37 5.66 -0.85 -7.62
N LEU A 38 5.33 -1.60 -6.58
CA LEU A 38 5.16 -3.04 -6.70
C LEU A 38 4.00 -3.36 -7.66
N HIS A 39 4.30 -4.18 -8.66
CA HIS A 39 3.34 -4.60 -9.68
C HIS A 39 3.59 -6.04 -10.13
N PRO A 40 2.57 -6.75 -10.61
CA PRO A 40 2.70 -8.15 -11.02
C PRO A 40 3.61 -8.30 -12.26
N SER A 41 4.26 -9.46 -12.35
CA SER A 41 4.98 -9.92 -13.55
C SER A 41 4.01 -10.24 -14.69
N LEU A 42 4.52 -10.29 -15.92
CA LEU A 42 3.72 -10.71 -17.08
C LEU A 42 3.11 -12.11 -16.87
N GLY A 43 1.81 -12.26 -17.16
CA GLY A 43 1.07 -13.52 -16.98
C GLY A 43 0.62 -13.81 -15.54
N VAL A 44 0.87 -12.89 -14.61
CA VAL A 44 0.29 -12.92 -13.27
C VAL A 44 -1.03 -12.15 -13.29
N HIS A 45 -2.10 -12.78 -12.81
CA HIS A 45 -3.42 -12.19 -12.70
C HIS A 45 -3.69 -11.82 -11.24
N VAL A 46 -3.99 -10.55 -11.00
CA VAL A 46 -4.34 -10.06 -9.67
C VAL A 46 -5.85 -9.85 -9.62
N VAL A 47 -6.49 -10.36 -8.58
CA VAL A 47 -7.92 -10.20 -8.30
C VAL A 47 -8.10 -9.61 -6.91
N LEU A 48 -9.24 -8.98 -6.64
CA LEU A 48 -9.52 -8.49 -5.29
C LEU A 48 -9.74 -9.65 -4.32
N ASP A 49 -9.32 -9.48 -3.06
CA ASP A 49 -9.82 -10.36 -2.01
C ASP A 49 -11.30 -10.07 -1.78
N ASN A 50 -12.14 -11.09 -1.89
CA ASN A 50 -13.56 -10.93 -1.64
C ASN A 50 -13.78 -10.78 -0.13
N ASN A 51 -13.60 -9.58 0.42
CA ASN A 51 -14.02 -9.25 1.78
C ASN A 51 -15.47 -8.72 1.83
N SER A 52 -16.22 -8.83 0.73
CA SER A 52 -17.66 -8.58 0.70
C SER A 52 -18.38 -9.66 1.51
N THR A 53 -18.49 -9.40 2.81
CA THR A 53 -19.46 -10.03 3.72
C THR A 53 -20.90 -9.98 3.16
N GLU A 54 -21.13 -9.14 2.15
CA GLU A 54 -22.39 -8.95 1.42
C GLU A 54 -22.66 -10.01 0.33
N GLU A 55 -21.65 -10.62 -0.30
CA GLU A 55 -21.90 -11.64 -1.34
C GLU A 55 -22.19 -13.02 -0.76
N LYS A 56 -21.76 -13.27 0.49
CA LYS A 56 -22.15 -14.47 1.25
C LYS A 56 -23.59 -14.38 1.80
N SER A 57 -24.19 -13.19 1.84
CA SER A 57 -25.54 -12.99 2.41
C SER A 57 -26.69 -13.00 1.38
N ILE A 58 -26.43 -12.73 0.08
CA ILE A 58 -27.50 -12.65 -0.94
C ILE A 58 -27.62 -13.96 -1.77
N LEU A 59 -26.57 -14.80 -1.82
CA LEU A 59 -26.56 -16.07 -2.57
C LEU A 59 -26.74 -17.34 -1.71
N ASN A 60 -27.11 -17.20 -0.42
CA ASN A 60 -27.35 -18.35 0.46
C ASN A 60 -28.75 -18.99 0.29
N ASP A 61 -29.52 -18.64 -0.75
CA ASP A 61 -30.88 -19.15 -0.94
C ASP A 61 -31.19 -19.63 -2.37
N LEU A 62 -30.23 -20.14 -3.14
CA LEU A 62 -30.52 -20.93 -4.34
C LEU A 62 -29.30 -21.77 -4.81
N GLY A 63 -29.19 -22.99 -4.31
CA GLY A 63 -28.47 -24.06 -5.01
C GLY A 63 -27.24 -24.64 -4.30
N GLN A 64 -27.45 -25.41 -3.23
CA GLN A 64 -26.50 -26.45 -2.84
C GLN A 64 -26.56 -27.61 -3.84
N TYR A 65 -25.80 -27.49 -4.94
CA TYR A 65 -25.35 -28.62 -5.73
C TYR A 65 -23.84 -28.46 -5.90
N GLY A 66 -23.09 -29.49 -5.48
CA GLY A 66 -21.68 -29.39 -5.13
C GLY A 66 -20.78 -28.69 -6.15
N SER A 67 -20.07 -27.66 -5.68
CA SER A 67 -18.71 -27.41 -6.10
C SER A 67 -17.83 -27.64 -4.88
N ASP A 68 -17.09 -28.74 -4.92
CA ASP A 68 -15.90 -28.98 -4.12
C ASP A 68 -14.78 -28.05 -4.63
N ASP A 69 -15.08 -26.75 -4.68
CA ASP A 69 -14.09 -25.71 -4.90
C ASP A 69 -13.81 -25.15 -3.52
N GLU A 70 -12.84 -25.80 -2.87
CA GLU A 70 -12.03 -25.27 -1.80
C GLU A 70 -11.99 -23.73 -1.83
N ASP A 71 -12.41 -23.11 -0.72
CA ASP A 71 -12.36 -21.67 -0.41
C ASP A 71 -10.87 -21.24 -0.44
N GLU A 72 -10.27 -21.24 -1.63
CA GLU A 72 -8.83 -21.13 -1.85
C GLU A 72 -8.43 -19.69 -1.55
N THR A 73 -7.93 -19.48 -0.33
CA THR A 73 -7.40 -18.19 0.10
C THR A 73 -6.18 -17.88 -0.75
N LEU A 74 -6.37 -17.07 -1.80
CA LEU A 74 -5.32 -16.71 -2.72
C LEU A 74 -4.22 -15.95 -1.98
N PRO A 75 -2.93 -16.27 -2.22
CA PRO A 75 -1.84 -15.51 -1.63
C PRO A 75 -1.85 -14.06 -2.13
N TYR A 76 -1.45 -13.13 -1.28
CA TYR A 76 -1.22 -11.74 -1.69
C TYR A 76 0.06 -11.63 -2.51
N LEU A 77 0.07 -10.67 -3.45
CA LEU A 77 1.25 -10.36 -4.24
C LEU A 77 2.36 -9.80 -3.35
N ASP A 78 3.50 -10.48 -3.24
CA ASP A 78 4.62 -10.10 -2.37
C ASP A 78 5.93 -9.83 -3.14
N ILE A 79 6.02 -10.29 -4.38
CA ILE A 79 7.17 -10.09 -5.28
C ILE A 79 6.75 -9.25 -6.49
N CYS A 80 7.49 -8.16 -6.73
CA CYS A 80 7.30 -7.30 -7.89
C CYS A 80 7.90 -7.92 -9.17
N ALA A 81 7.43 -7.50 -10.33
CA ALA A 81 8.05 -7.82 -11.61
C ALA A 81 9.53 -7.41 -11.73
N CYS A 82 9.97 -6.45 -10.93
CA CYS A 82 11.39 -6.08 -10.85
C CYS A 82 12.26 -7.09 -10.08
N GLY A 83 11.66 -8.14 -9.50
CA GLY A 83 12.34 -9.20 -8.76
C GLY A 83 12.53 -8.92 -7.27
N HIS A 84 12.08 -7.77 -6.77
CA HIS A 84 12.24 -7.38 -5.36
C HIS A 84 10.89 -7.44 -4.61
N GLY A 85 10.96 -7.61 -3.30
CA GLY A 85 9.78 -7.76 -2.45
C GLY A 85 9.23 -6.43 -1.97
N VAL A 86 8.20 -6.51 -1.13
CA VAL A 86 7.55 -5.35 -0.49
C VAL A 86 8.54 -4.47 0.31
N SER A 87 9.57 -5.06 0.91
CA SER A 87 10.54 -4.34 1.73
C SER A 87 11.36 -3.34 0.92
N GLU A 88 11.76 -3.69 -0.31
CA GLU A 88 12.49 -2.79 -1.20
C GLU A 88 11.60 -1.70 -1.80
N HIS A 89 10.27 -1.84 -1.70
CA HIS A 89 9.27 -0.87 -2.16
C HIS A 89 8.75 -0.02 -1.00
N GLY A 90 9.63 0.37 -0.06
CA GLY A 90 9.30 1.39 0.94
C GLY A 90 8.26 0.99 2.00
N ALA A 91 7.99 -0.31 2.14
CA ALA A 91 7.06 -0.87 3.13
C ALA A 91 7.78 -1.60 4.28
N ASN A 92 9.05 -1.26 4.56
CA ASN A 92 9.81 -1.81 5.68
C ASN A 92 9.73 -0.88 6.90
N GLU A 93 8.80 -1.16 7.82
CA GLU A 93 8.57 -0.36 9.04
C GLU A 93 9.82 -0.21 9.90
N ILE A 94 10.65 -1.25 10.02
CA ILE A 94 11.87 -1.23 10.84
C ILE A 94 12.87 -0.21 10.31
N VAL A 95 12.96 -0.08 8.98
CA VAL A 95 13.91 0.83 8.32
C VAL A 95 13.41 2.26 8.31
N ILE A 96 12.11 2.48 8.03
CA ILE A 96 11.56 3.83 7.85
C ILE A 96 11.01 4.44 9.15
N GLY A 97 10.77 3.62 10.17
CA GLY A 97 10.14 4.01 11.42
C GLY A 97 8.61 3.98 11.37
N SER A 98 7.99 3.72 12.52
CA SER A 98 6.53 3.53 12.64
C SER A 98 5.71 4.76 12.26
N GLU A 99 6.20 5.96 12.54
CA GLU A 99 5.50 7.21 12.19
C GLU A 99 5.42 7.40 10.66
N GLU A 100 6.53 7.16 9.96
CA GLU A 100 6.58 7.25 8.51
C GLU A 100 5.79 6.11 7.86
N TYR A 101 5.86 4.89 8.41
CA TYR A 101 5.05 3.76 7.97
C TYR A 101 3.55 4.07 8.06
N ARG A 102 3.07 4.57 9.22
CA ARG A 102 1.67 4.99 9.43
C ARG A 102 1.26 6.17 8.55
N ARG A 103 2.20 7.06 8.20
CA ARG A 103 1.95 8.12 7.22
C ARG A 103 1.73 7.51 5.84
N ARG A 104 2.62 6.62 5.39
CA ARG A 104 2.53 5.94 4.09
C ARG A 104 1.28 5.07 3.97
N GLU A 105 0.91 4.36 5.02
CA GLU A 105 -0.34 3.60 5.12
C GLU A 105 -1.56 4.47 4.75
N ARG A 106 -1.71 5.62 5.41
CA ARG A 106 -2.85 6.53 5.16
C ARG A 106 -2.88 7.07 3.74
N TYR A 107 -1.72 7.34 3.15
CA TYR A 107 -1.63 7.77 1.75
C TYR A 107 -1.93 6.62 0.79
N ALA A 108 -1.42 5.42 1.05
CA ALA A 108 -1.66 4.25 0.21
C ALA A 108 -3.14 3.89 0.13
N ILE A 109 -3.82 3.87 1.29
CA ILE A 109 -5.28 3.68 1.35
C ILE A 109 -6.00 4.73 0.52
N ARG A 110 -5.66 6.01 0.69
CA ARG A 110 -6.29 7.10 -0.07
C ARG A 110 -6.05 6.99 -1.58
N ILE A 111 -4.85 6.56 -2.00
CA ILE A 111 -4.55 6.35 -3.41
C ILE A 111 -5.41 5.22 -3.96
N ASP A 112 -5.52 4.11 -3.23
CA ASP A 112 -6.38 2.98 -3.61
C ASP A 112 -7.86 3.36 -3.68
N GLU A 113 -8.38 4.15 -2.74
CA GLU A 113 -9.76 4.69 -2.80
C GLU A 113 -10.00 5.45 -4.12
N ASN A 114 -9.10 6.38 -4.47
CA ASN A 114 -9.22 7.13 -5.72
C ASN A 114 -9.17 6.21 -6.95
N LEU A 115 -8.30 5.19 -6.93
CA LEU A 115 -8.21 4.21 -8.03
C LEU A 115 -9.46 3.34 -8.12
N GLN A 116 -10.08 3.01 -6.99
CA GLN A 116 -11.31 2.24 -6.94
C GLN A 116 -12.49 3.04 -7.47
N ASP A 117 -12.59 4.34 -7.14
CA ASP A 117 -13.63 5.24 -7.63
C ASP A 117 -13.66 5.35 -9.17
N VAL A 118 -12.51 5.17 -9.82
CA VAL A 118 -12.38 5.19 -11.29
C VAL A 118 -12.28 3.79 -11.93
N ASP A 119 -12.48 2.73 -11.16
CA ASP A 119 -12.37 1.32 -11.60
C ASP A 119 -11.00 1.00 -12.24
N LYS A 120 -9.92 1.52 -11.63
CA LYS A 120 -8.52 1.30 -12.01
C LYS A 120 -7.69 0.68 -10.88
N LEU A 121 -8.33 0.17 -9.84
CA LEU A 121 -7.64 -0.41 -8.69
C LEU A 121 -6.77 -1.61 -9.06
N LEU A 122 -7.13 -2.42 -10.06
CA LEU A 122 -6.28 -3.54 -10.54
C LEU A 122 -5.41 -3.18 -11.75
N ASP A 123 -5.49 -1.94 -12.23
CA ASP A 123 -4.63 -1.46 -13.31
C ASP A 123 -3.34 -0.87 -12.72
N PHE A 124 -2.31 -1.70 -12.62
CA PHE A 124 -1.01 -1.30 -12.07
C PHE A 124 -0.23 -0.35 -12.99
N ALA A 125 -0.63 -0.24 -14.26
CA ALA A 125 0.00 0.68 -15.22
C ALA A 125 -0.68 2.06 -15.24
N TYR A 126 -1.91 2.15 -14.74
CA TYR A 126 -2.65 3.41 -14.68
C TYR A 126 -1.94 4.45 -13.80
N SER A 127 -1.92 5.68 -14.31
CA SER A 127 -1.36 6.86 -13.65
C SER A 127 -2.05 8.10 -14.19
N ASP A 128 -2.41 9.01 -13.30
CA ASP A 128 -2.90 10.34 -13.61
C ASP A 128 -2.22 11.38 -12.71
N PRO A 129 -2.36 12.69 -13.00
CA PRO A 129 -1.69 13.73 -12.24
C PRO A 129 -2.01 13.74 -10.74
N ASP A 130 -3.22 13.33 -10.36
CA ASP A 130 -3.67 13.33 -8.96
C ASP A 130 -3.05 12.15 -8.20
N ILE A 131 -3.06 10.96 -8.79
CA ILE A 131 -2.38 9.77 -8.28
C ILE A 131 -0.87 10.02 -8.17
N GLU A 132 -0.25 10.65 -9.16
CA GLU A 132 1.17 11.02 -9.10
C GLU A 132 1.47 12.04 -8.00
N SER A 133 0.60 13.02 -7.79
CA SER A 133 0.73 14.00 -6.71
C SER A 133 0.63 13.33 -5.33
N LEU A 134 -0.30 12.40 -5.16
CA LEU A 134 -0.45 11.62 -3.93
C LEU A 134 0.77 10.71 -3.68
N ARG A 135 1.25 10.00 -4.71
CA ARG A 135 2.49 9.19 -4.63
C ARG A 135 3.67 10.04 -4.22
N ARG A 136 3.82 11.24 -4.79
CA ARG A 136 4.88 12.17 -4.41
C ARG A 136 4.78 12.60 -2.96
N ARG A 137 3.59 12.93 -2.47
CA ARG A 137 3.37 13.24 -1.05
C ARG A 137 3.69 12.05 -0.15
N MET A 138 3.47 10.83 -0.63
CA MET A 138 3.80 9.61 0.08
C MET A 138 5.32 9.37 0.14
N THR A 139 6.10 9.71 -0.89
CA THR A 139 7.55 9.43 -0.94
C THR A 139 8.44 10.59 -0.51
N ASP A 140 8.05 11.82 -0.81
CA ASP A 140 8.93 13.00 -0.76
C ASP A 140 8.72 13.86 0.49
N ALA A 141 7.90 13.40 1.44
CA ALA A 141 7.64 14.19 2.63
C ALA A 141 8.96 14.45 3.37
N PRO A 142 9.27 15.71 3.71
CA PRO A 142 10.40 15.99 4.57
C PRO A 142 10.11 15.35 5.93
N LEU A 143 11.06 14.58 6.45
CA LEU A 143 11.18 14.36 7.89
C LEU A 143 11.11 15.74 8.52
N SER A 144 9.98 16.09 9.14
CA SER A 144 9.87 17.32 9.89
C SER A 144 10.96 17.25 10.95
N ILE A 145 12.01 18.03 10.74
CA ILE A 145 13.12 18.22 11.66
C ILE A 145 12.51 18.78 12.95
N ILE A 146 12.31 17.91 13.95
CA ILE A 146 12.02 18.36 15.31
C ILE A 146 13.38 18.59 16.00
N THR A 147 13.76 19.87 16.04
CA THR A 147 14.66 20.58 16.99
C THR A 147 16.18 20.37 16.98
N PRO A 148 16.92 21.49 17.08
CA PRO A 148 17.80 21.70 18.22
C PRO A 148 17.46 23.00 18.99
N SER A 149 17.20 22.81 20.29
CA SER A 149 17.67 23.60 21.43
C SER A 149 18.09 25.06 21.17
N HIS A 150 17.21 26.01 21.50
CA HIS A 150 17.63 27.40 21.72
C HIS A 150 18.39 27.50 23.06
N LEU A 151 19.65 27.07 23.07
CA LEU A 151 20.64 27.44 24.08
C LEU A 151 21.24 28.78 23.65
N ALA A 152 20.68 29.89 24.14
CA ALA A 152 21.34 31.19 24.10
C ALA A 152 21.83 31.53 25.51
N ALA A 153 23.04 31.06 25.82
CA ALA A 153 23.81 31.58 26.93
C ALA A 153 24.31 33.00 26.60
N SER A 154 24.02 33.92 27.52
CA SER A 154 24.67 35.19 27.89
C SER A 154 25.74 35.83 26.97
N PRO A 155 25.71 37.17 26.89
CA PRO A 155 26.94 37.94 27.01
C PRO A 155 26.85 38.91 28.20
N GLY A 156 27.79 38.75 29.13
CA GLY A 156 28.07 39.75 30.15
C GLY A 156 28.59 41.05 29.54
N LYS A 157 28.12 42.18 30.10
CA LYS A 157 28.81 43.47 30.22
C LYS A 157 27.91 44.39 31.04
N CYS A 158 28.15 44.46 32.36
CA CYS A 158 27.75 45.59 33.18
C CYS A 158 28.93 46.55 33.26
N LEU A 159 28.70 47.79 32.87
CA LEU A 159 29.49 48.96 33.26
C LEU A 159 29.08 49.36 34.69
#